data_AF-A0A9D9QXD7-F1
#
_entry.id   AF-A0A9D9QXD7-F1
#
_cell.length_a   1.000
_cell.length_b   1.000
_cell.length_c   1.000
_cell.angle_alpha   90.00
_cell.angle_beta   90.00
_cell.angle_gamma   90.00
#
_symmetry.space_group_name_H-M   'P 1'
#
loop_
_entity.id
_entity.type
_entity.pdbx_description
1 polymer ?
#
loop_
_entity_poly.entity_id
_entity_poly.type
_entity_poly.pdbx_seq_one_letter_code
_entity_poly.pdbx_strand_id
1 'polypeptide(L)'
;MNQHKNNEQIDQRETKTPDVLKITEKKTDHATADEKPVVSMALNIAIILGTIIFPVVGVAMGYTYLKKDHPDAKKAGRNWLILGFVMILVNILLVNSIK
;
A
#
# COMPACT_ATOMS: atom_id res chain seq x y z
N MET A 1 -63.80 -19.55 53.15
CA MET A 1 -64.47 -19.28 51.85
C MET A 1 -63.42 -18.79 50.87
N ASN A 2 -63.43 -19.36 49.68
CA ASN A 2 -62.39 -19.37 48.66
C ASN A 2 -62.43 -18.14 47.72
N GLN A 3 -61.23 -17.69 47.29
CA GLN A 3 -60.82 -17.36 45.90
C GLN A 3 -61.39 -16.11 45.16
N HIS A 4 -60.50 -15.14 44.86
CA HIS A 4 -60.19 -14.67 43.48
C HIS A 4 -58.93 -13.75 43.47
N LYS A 5 -57.78 -14.18 42.90
CA LYS A 5 -57.19 -13.83 41.56
C LYS A 5 -56.83 -12.33 41.42
N ASN A 6 -55.66 -11.90 40.92
CA ASN A 6 -54.94 -12.30 39.70
C ASN A 6 -53.57 -11.57 39.61
N ASN A 7 -52.54 -12.28 39.11
CA ASN A 7 -51.32 -11.91 38.34
C ASN A 7 -50.46 -10.70 38.79
N GLU A 8 -49.13 -10.82 38.92
CA GLU A 8 -48.18 -11.07 37.81
C GLU A 8 -47.06 -12.07 38.15
N GLN A 9 -46.77 -12.95 37.19
CA GLN A 9 -45.68 -13.90 37.14
C GLN A 9 -44.86 -13.58 35.89
N ILE A 10 -43.57 -13.23 36.04
CA ILE A 10 -42.50 -13.40 35.04
C ILE A 10 -41.23 -13.68 35.86
N ASP A 11 -41.00 -14.92 36.30
CA ASP A 11 -40.12 -15.93 35.66
C ASP A 11 -38.85 -15.38 35.00
N GLN A 12 -37.72 -15.50 35.70
CA GLN A 12 -36.47 -15.96 35.10
C GLN A 12 -35.76 -16.89 36.09
N ARG A 13 -36.00 -18.19 35.91
CA ARG A 13 -35.07 -19.24 36.33
C ARG A 13 -33.76 -19.10 35.54
N GLU A 14 -32.63 -18.90 36.21
CA GLU A 14 -31.39 -19.53 35.77
C GLU A 14 -30.64 -20.10 36.99
N THR A 15 -30.17 -21.32 36.77
CA THR A 15 -29.65 -22.27 37.74
C THR A 15 -28.14 -22.38 37.51
N LYS A 16 -27.36 -22.57 38.59
CA LYS A 16 -25.99 -23.17 38.72
C LYS A 16 -25.16 -23.37 37.43
N THR A 17 -23.85 -23.11 37.41
CA THR A 17 -22.77 -24.02 37.91
C THR A 17 -21.39 -23.34 37.69
N PRO A 18 -20.35 -23.61 38.52
CA PRO A 18 -18.98 -23.07 38.39
C PRO A 18 -18.12 -23.83 37.37
N ASP A 19 -16.84 -23.44 37.23
CA ASP A 19 -15.82 -23.80 36.21
C ASP A 19 -15.93 -22.94 34.93
N VAL A 20 -14.86 -22.41 34.32
CA VAL A 20 -13.65 -23.08 33.84
C VAL A 20 -12.55 -22.01 33.61
N LEU A 21 -11.35 -22.26 34.12
CA LEU A 21 -10.05 -21.86 33.54
C LEU A 21 -9.79 -20.37 33.24
N LYS A 22 -9.22 -19.66 34.23
CA LYS A 22 -8.46 -18.42 34.03
C LYS A 22 -7.03 -18.74 33.58
N ILE A 23 -6.86 -19.46 32.47
CA ILE A 23 -5.53 -19.72 31.88
C ILE A 23 -5.69 -19.71 30.36
N THR A 24 -4.86 -18.90 29.70
CA THR A 24 -4.72 -18.76 28.24
C THR A 24 -5.53 -17.63 27.63
N GLU A 25 -5.00 -16.42 27.74
CA GLU A 25 -4.60 -15.71 26.53
C GLU A 25 -3.55 -14.66 26.94
N LYS A 26 -2.28 -15.09 26.92
CA LYS A 26 -1.17 -14.20 26.61
C LYS A 26 -1.39 -13.76 25.16
N LYS A 27 -2.32 -12.83 24.93
CA LYS A 27 -2.42 -12.15 23.65
C LYS A 27 -1.25 -11.20 23.63
N THR A 28 -0.23 -11.65 22.92
CA THR A 28 0.95 -10.88 22.56
C THR A 28 0.48 -9.53 22.03
N ASP A 29 0.72 -8.46 22.79
CA ASP A 29 0.70 -7.09 22.28
C ASP A 29 1.88 -6.92 21.32
N HIS A 30 1.89 -7.66 20.22
CA HIS A 30 2.45 -7.14 18.98
C HIS A 30 1.37 -6.24 18.42
N ALA A 31 1.32 -5.03 18.96
CA ALA A 31 0.89 -3.89 18.19
C ALA A 31 1.77 -3.90 16.93
N THR A 32 1.26 -4.51 15.86
CA THR A 32 1.61 -4.09 14.51
C THR A 32 1.27 -2.61 14.53
N ALA A 33 2.29 -1.77 14.70
CA ALA A 33 2.20 -0.39 14.34
C ALA A 33 1.73 -0.42 12.89
N ASP A 34 0.43 -0.20 12.71
CA ASP A 34 -0.19 0.12 11.44
C ASP A 34 0.35 1.51 11.11
N GLU A 35 1.63 1.54 10.73
CA GLU A 35 2.26 2.68 10.12
C GLU A 35 1.51 2.83 8.80
N LYS A 36 0.45 3.65 8.85
CA LYS A 36 -0.26 4.06 7.65
C LYS A 36 0.80 4.45 6.63
N PRO A 37 0.80 3.84 5.44
CA PRO A 37 1.83 4.11 4.46
C PRO A 37 1.89 5.62 4.24
N VAL A 38 3.09 6.18 4.29
CA VAL A 38 3.36 7.64 4.16
C VAL A 38 2.74 8.21 2.88
N VAL A 39 2.47 7.35 1.91
CA VAL A 39 1.80 7.64 0.64
C VAL A 39 0.59 6.73 0.42
N SER A 40 -0.43 7.25 -0.28
CA SER A 40 -1.56 6.43 -0.73
C SER A 40 -1.09 5.25 -1.60
N MET A 41 -1.74 4.10 -1.47
CA MET A 41 -1.42 2.89 -2.26
C MET A 41 -1.42 3.17 -3.77
N ALA A 42 -2.36 3.98 -4.25
CA ALA A 42 -2.43 4.38 -5.66
C ALA A 42 -1.21 5.21 -6.09
N LEU A 43 -0.74 6.11 -5.21
CA LEU A 43 0.44 6.92 -5.47
C LEU A 43 1.71 6.05 -5.53
N ASN A 44 1.86 5.10 -4.62
CA ASN A 44 2.99 4.17 -4.62
C ASN A 44 3.06 3.37 -5.94
N ILE A 45 1.92 2.83 -6.39
CA ILE A 45 1.83 2.10 -7.66
C ILE A 45 2.16 3.02 -8.84
N ALA A 46 1.64 4.25 -8.86
CA ALA A 46 1.94 5.22 -9.91
C ALA A 46 3.43 5.55 -10.00
N ILE A 47 4.11 5.68 -8.85
CA ILE A 47 5.56 5.92 -8.79
C ILE A 47 6.32 4.72 -9.36
N ILE A 48 5.96 3.49 -8.98
CA ILE A 48 6.60 2.26 -9.50
C ILE A 48 6.42 2.17 -11.02
N LEU A 49 5.20 2.37 -11.53
CA LEU A 49 4.95 2.33 -12.96
C LEU A 49 5.68 3.46 -13.70
N GLY A 50 5.68 4.67 -13.15
CA GLY A 50 6.38 5.82 -13.73
C GLY A 50 7.89 5.61 -13.81
N THR A 51 8.50 5.07 -12.75
CA THR A 51 9.95 4.80 -12.70
C THR A 51 10.40 3.73 -13.66
N ILE A 52 9.53 2.79 -14.05
CA ILE A 52 9.85 1.75 -15.05
C ILE A 52 9.57 2.24 -16.47
N ILE A 53 8.40 2.85 -16.71
CA ILE A 53 7.96 3.23 -18.05
C ILE A 53 8.75 4.43 -18.57
N PHE A 54 9.01 5.42 -17.73
CA PHE A 54 9.62 6.69 -18.16
C PHE A 54 11.05 6.50 -18.72
N PRO A 55 11.95 5.70 -18.12
CA PRO A 55 13.24 5.39 -18.72
C PRO A 55 13.14 4.69 -20.08
N VAL A 56 12.21 3.73 -20.21
CA VAL A 56 12.01 2.97 -21.47
C VAL A 56 11.55 3.91 -22.58
N VAL A 57 10.57 4.78 -22.29
CA VAL A 57 10.10 5.80 -23.23
C VAL A 57 11.22 6.76 -23.58
N GLY A 58 12.02 7.20 -22.61
CA GLY A 58 13.15 8.10 -22.85
C GLY A 58 14.17 7.54 -23.83
N VAL A 59 14.54 6.27 -23.66
CA VAL A 59 15.47 5.59 -24.58
C VAL A 59 14.83 5.34 -25.94
N ALA A 60 13.59 4.85 -25.99
CA ALA A 60 12.90 4.56 -27.24
C ALA A 60 12.63 5.81 -28.10
N MET A 61 12.13 6.88 -27.48
CA MET A 61 11.91 8.17 -28.15
C MET A 61 13.24 8.81 -28.54
N GLY A 62 14.25 8.73 -27.68
CA GLY A 62 15.60 9.20 -27.98
C GLY A 62 16.18 8.56 -29.23
N TYR A 63 16.13 7.21 -29.31
CA TYR A 63 16.58 6.45 -30.47
C TYR A 63 15.77 6.78 -31.73
N THR A 64 14.45 6.83 -31.61
CA THR A 64 13.55 7.12 -32.74
C THR A 64 13.82 8.50 -33.34
N TYR A 65 14.04 9.52 -32.50
CA TYR A 65 14.32 10.88 -32.95
C TYR A 65 15.75 11.05 -33.51
N LEU A 66 16.73 10.31 -32.97
CA LEU A 66 18.10 10.30 -33.50
C LEU A 66 18.18 9.73 -34.92
N LYS A 67 17.28 8.80 -35.27
CA LYS A 67 17.22 8.18 -36.59
C LYS A 67 16.64 9.11 -37.67
N LYS A 68 16.00 10.22 -37.31
CA LYS A 68 15.48 11.20 -38.26
C LYS A 68 16.60 12.11 -38.77
N ASP A 69 16.58 12.48 -40.05
CA ASP A 69 17.62 13.33 -40.65
C ASP A 69 17.56 14.80 -40.23
N HIS A 70 16.41 15.28 -39.78
CA HIS A 70 16.22 16.68 -39.40
C HIS A 70 17.09 17.05 -38.18
N PRO A 71 17.87 18.15 -38.22
CA PRO A 71 18.80 18.51 -37.14
C PRO A 71 18.09 18.74 -35.79
N ASP A 72 16.89 19.30 -35.81
CA ASP A 72 16.08 19.54 -34.60
C ASP A 72 15.55 18.25 -33.99
N ALA A 73 15.17 17.28 -34.82
CA ALA A 73 14.76 15.96 -34.35
C ALA A 73 15.94 15.25 -33.66
N LYS A 74 17.15 15.32 -34.23
CA LYS A 74 18.35 14.76 -33.59
C LYS A 74 18.68 15.43 -32.26
N LYS A 75 18.48 16.75 -32.14
CA LYS A 75 18.62 17.47 -30.86
C LYS A 75 17.62 16.96 -29.82
N ALA A 76 16.35 16.85 -30.19
CA ALA A 76 15.32 16.29 -29.32
C ALA A 76 15.65 14.86 -28.91
N GLY A 77 16.12 14.03 -29.84
CA GLY A 77 16.52 12.65 -29.57
C GLY A 77 17.66 12.53 -28.56
N ARG A 78 18.70 13.38 -28.68
CA ARG A 78 19.77 13.44 -27.68
C ARG A 78 19.24 13.82 -26.30
N ASN A 79 18.39 14.84 -26.21
CA ASN A 79 17.82 15.27 -24.94
C ASN A 79 16.95 14.17 -24.29
N TRP A 80 16.12 13.49 -25.08
CA TRP A 80 15.33 12.35 -24.61
C TRP A 80 16.19 11.18 -24.13
N LEU A 81 17.29 10.90 -24.84
CA LEU A 81 18.24 9.85 -24.45
C LEU A 81 18.97 10.20 -23.16
N ILE A 82 19.44 11.45 -23.02
CA ILE A 82 20.05 11.96 -21.79
C ILE A 82 19.06 11.88 -20.63
N LEU A 83 17.81 12.30 -20.85
CA LEU A 83 16.77 12.25 -19.82
C LEU A 83 16.52 10.81 -19.33
N GLY A 84 16.39 9.85 -20.26
CA GLY A 84 16.25 8.44 -19.92
C GLY A 84 17.45 7.89 -19.14
N PHE A 85 18.66 8.22 -19.58
CA PHE A 85 19.89 7.79 -18.93
C PHE A 85 20.07 8.39 -17.53
N VAL A 86 19.81 9.69 -17.37
CA VAL A 86 19.85 10.39 -16.07
C VAL A 86 18.84 9.77 -15.11
N MET A 87 17.63 9.43 -15.56
CA MET A 87 16.63 8.77 -14.72
C MET A 87 17.08 7.40 -14.21
N ILE A 88 17.79 6.63 -15.03
CA ILE A 88 18.37 5.35 -14.60
C ILE A 88 19.45 5.60 -13.53
N LEU A 89 20.35 6.56 -13.77
CA LEU A 89 21.40 6.91 -12.81
C LEU A 89 20.81 7.37 -11.47
N VAL A 90 19.82 8.26 -11.50
CA VAL A 90 19.15 8.75 -10.29
C VAL A 90 18.50 7.61 -9.51
N ASN A 91 17.86 6.65 -10.18
CA ASN A 91 17.30 5.47 -9.51
C ASN A 91 18.38 4.61 -8.85
N ILE A 92 19.50 4.34 -9.54
CA ILE A 92 20.63 3.58 -8.97
C ILE A 92 21.21 4.31 -7.75
N LEU A 93 21.41 5.63 -7.84
CA LEU A 93 21.93 6.45 -6.76
C LEU A 93 20.97 6.49 -5.56
N LEU A 94 19.66 6.63 -5.79
CA LEU A 94 18.65 6.56 -4.73
C LEU A 94 18.70 5.23 -3.99
N VAL A 95 18.73 4.11 -4.72
CA VAL A 95 18.83 2.77 -4.11
C VAL A 95 20.14 2.62 -3.34
N ASN A 96 21.23 3.17 -3.86
CA ASN A 96 22.53 3.11 -3.19
C ASN A 96 22.60 3.99 -1.92
N SER A 97 21.98 5.16 -1.92
CA SER A 97 22.01 6.09 -0.76
C SER A 97 21.08 5.68 0.39
N ILE A 98 20.14 4.77 0.15
CA ILE A 98 19.23 4.22 1.18
C ILE A 98 19.85 2.98 1.86
N LYS A 99 20.92 2.41 1.30
CA LYS A 99 21.73 1.36 1.95
C LYS A 99 22.70 1.94 2.97
#